data_AF-A0A9X5CGK4-F1
#
_entry.id   AF-A0A9X5CGK4-F1
#
_cell.length_a   1.000
_cell.length_b   1.000
_cell.length_c   1.000
_cell.angle_alpha   90.00
_cell.angle_beta   90.00
_cell.angle_gamma   90.00
#
_symmetry.space_group_name_H-M   'P 1'
#
loop_
_entity.id
_entity.type
_entity.pdbx_description
1 polymer ?
#
loop_
_entity_poly.entity_id
_entity_poly.type
_entity_poly.pdbx_seq_one_letter_code
_entity_poly.pdbx_strand_id
1 'polypeptide(L)'
;MTAEDAVTADGLVASSLPAVFLPAPLPRDGRIAFYDPEGADVPPESGDARRTELTVVRPHGARVRRRTVPALTLPVDEALPLLVRARHDPAAHPATACWGAAALHALRLTARG
;
A
#
# COMPACT_ATOMS: atom_id res chain seq x y z
N MET A 1 22.61 -4.68 -10.34
CA MET A 1 21.24 -4.44 -9.85
C MET A 1 20.34 -5.41 -10.59
N THR A 2 20.07 -6.55 -9.96
CA THR A 2 19.22 -7.60 -10.56
C THR A 2 17.75 -7.22 -10.41
N ALA A 3 16.84 -7.88 -11.14
CA ALA A 3 15.40 -7.61 -11.04
C ALA A 3 14.85 -7.79 -9.61
N GLU A 4 15.47 -8.67 -8.82
CA GLU A 4 15.11 -8.96 -7.43
C GLU A 4 15.49 -7.81 -6.46
N ASP A 5 16.62 -7.14 -6.72
CA ASP A 5 17.04 -5.94 -5.95
C ASP A 5 16.08 -4.78 -6.17
N ALA A 6 15.62 -4.58 -7.40
CA ALA A 6 14.69 -3.51 -7.76
C ALA A 6 13.31 -3.72 -7.13
N VAL A 7 12.77 -4.94 -7.15
CA VAL A 7 11.50 -5.30 -6.49
C VAL A 7 11.59 -5.09 -4.97
N THR A 8 12.75 -5.39 -4.37
CA THR A 8 12.96 -5.18 -2.93
C THR A 8 13.05 -3.70 -2.57
N ALA A 9 13.74 -2.90 -3.38
CA ALA A 9 13.81 -1.45 -3.22
C ALA A 9 12.44 -0.77 -3.39
N ASP A 10 11.68 -1.16 -4.43
CA ASP A 10 10.31 -0.68 -4.64
C ASP A 10 9.38 -1.07 -3.48
N GLY A 11 9.56 -2.28 -2.93
CA GLY A 11 8.83 -2.74 -1.75
C GLY A 11 9.13 -1.92 -0.49
N LEU A 12 10.38 -1.53 -0.27
CA LEU A 12 10.79 -0.66 0.84
C LEU A 12 10.23 0.76 0.66
N VAL A 13 10.29 1.32 -0.55
CA VAL A 13 9.70 2.63 -0.86
C VAL A 13 8.19 2.61 -0.63
N ALA A 14 7.50 1.58 -1.12
CA ALA A 14 6.06 1.42 -0.89
C ALA A 14 5.71 1.30 0.59
N SER A 15 6.53 0.61 1.40
CA SER A 15 6.27 0.47 2.84
C SER A 15 6.31 1.79 3.61
N SER A 16 7.09 2.77 3.13
CA SER A 16 7.19 4.13 3.69
C SER A 16 6.02 5.05 3.31
N LEU A 17 5.19 4.64 2.34
CA LEU A 17 4.00 5.37 1.91
C LEU A 17 2.75 4.86 2.65
N PRO A 18 1.72 5.69 2.90
CA PRO A 18 0.44 5.23 3.40
C PRO A 18 -0.23 4.22 2.46
N ALA A 19 -0.74 3.14 3.06
CA ALA A 19 -1.52 2.12 2.37
C ALA A 19 -3.02 2.18 2.68
N VAL A 20 -3.85 1.86 1.68
CA VAL A 20 -5.31 1.70 1.81
C VAL A 20 -5.81 0.55 0.95
N PHE A 21 -6.87 -0.14 1.39
CA PHE A 21 -7.55 -1.16 0.59
C PHE A 21 -8.57 -0.53 -0.36
N LEU A 22 -8.51 -0.92 -1.63
CA LEU A 22 -9.46 -0.56 -2.67
C LEU A 22 -10.37 -1.76 -2.96
N PRO A 23 -11.68 -1.66 -2.66
CA PRO A 23 -12.61 -2.73 -2.96
C PRO A 23 -12.84 -2.86 -4.48
N ALA A 24 -13.14 -4.08 -4.91
CA ALA A 24 -13.54 -4.41 -6.28
C ALA A 24 -14.85 -5.22 -6.26
N PRO A 25 -15.56 -5.37 -7.40
CA PRO A 25 -16.80 -6.14 -7.46
C PRO A 25 -16.65 -7.57 -6.97
N LEU A 26 -15.50 -8.21 -7.21
CA LEU A 26 -15.14 -9.49 -6.63
C LEU A 26 -14.16 -9.29 -5.46
N PRO A 27 -14.35 -9.95 -4.31
CA PRO A 27 -13.45 -9.79 -3.16
C PRO A 27 -11.98 -10.08 -3.47
N ARG A 28 -11.71 -11.07 -4.33
CA ARG A 28 -10.34 -11.46 -4.75
C ARG A 28 -9.66 -10.46 -5.69
N ASP A 29 -10.43 -9.55 -6.29
CA ASP A 29 -9.91 -8.52 -7.19
C ASP A 29 -9.58 -7.22 -6.44
N GLY A 30 -9.81 -7.18 -5.12
CA GLY A 30 -9.42 -6.06 -4.27
C GLY A 30 -7.92 -5.81 -4.32
N ARG A 31 -7.51 -4.56 -4.08
CA ARG A 31 -6.11 -4.13 -4.21
C ARG A 31 -5.66 -3.32 -3.01
N ILE A 32 -4.37 -3.31 -2.72
CA ILE A 32 -3.76 -2.40 -1.74
C ILE A 32 -3.07 -1.29 -2.52
N ALA A 33 -3.42 -0.04 -2.22
CA ALA A 33 -2.86 1.14 -2.85
C ALA A 33 -1.90 1.87 -1.90
N PHE A 34 -0.71 2.18 -2.40
CA PHE A 34 0.31 3.00 -1.77
C PHE A 34 0.37 4.35 -2.48
N TYR A 35 0.33 5.44 -1.73
CA TYR A 35 0.27 6.80 -2.30
C TYR A 35 1.01 7.80 -1.43
N ASP A 36 1.51 8.88 -2.04
CA ASP A 36 1.97 10.04 -1.28
C ASP A 36 0.80 11.04 -1.15
N PRO A 37 0.37 11.39 0.08
CA PRO A 37 -0.64 12.42 0.29
C PRO A 37 -0.27 13.80 -0.31
N GLU A 38 1.01 14.13 -0.39
CA GLU A 38 1.55 15.35 -1.02
C GLU A 38 1.66 15.24 -2.54
N GLY A 39 1.46 14.04 -3.09
CA GLY A 39 1.42 13.76 -4.52
C GLY A 39 2.79 13.65 -5.17
N ALA A 40 3.82 13.21 -4.43
CA ALA A 40 5.05 12.73 -5.07
C ALA A 40 4.76 11.57 -6.01
N ASP A 41 5.63 11.37 -7.00
CA ASP A 41 5.48 10.24 -7.92
C ASP A 41 5.67 8.92 -7.19
N VAL A 42 4.92 7.91 -7.62
CA VAL A 42 5.03 6.55 -7.11
C VAL A 42 5.96 5.74 -8.02
N PRO A 43 6.51 4.59 -7.58
CA PRO A 43 7.32 3.75 -8.47
C PRO A 43 6.60 3.42 -9.81
N PRO A 44 7.35 3.14 -10.89
CA PRO A 44 6.76 2.71 -12.15
C PRO A 44 6.01 1.38 -12.00
N GLU A 45 5.13 1.07 -12.95
CA GLU A 45 4.48 -0.24 -12.98
C GLU A 45 5.51 -1.35 -13.21
N SER A 46 5.37 -2.44 -12.46
CA SER A 46 6.21 -3.63 -12.56
C SER A 46 5.42 -4.85 -12.08
N GLY A 47 5.61 -6.03 -12.70
CA GLY A 47 4.86 -7.25 -12.33
C GLY A 47 3.34 -7.03 -12.34
N ASP A 48 2.68 -7.28 -11.22
CA ASP A 48 1.24 -7.01 -11.04
C ASP A 48 0.93 -5.67 -10.37
N ALA A 49 1.93 -4.82 -10.16
CA ALA A 49 1.75 -3.44 -9.74
C ALA A 49 1.15 -2.59 -10.86
N ARG A 50 0.11 -1.82 -10.53
CA ARG A 50 -0.60 -0.93 -11.46
C ARG A 50 -0.71 0.47 -10.88
N ARG A 51 -0.38 1.48 -11.67
CA ARG A 51 -0.58 2.89 -11.30
C ARG A 51 -2.06 3.24 -11.42
N THR A 52 -2.53 4.07 -10.51
CA THR A 52 -3.89 4.61 -10.49
C THR A 52 -3.90 5.98 -9.87
N GLU A 53 -5.08 6.60 -9.83
CA GLU A 53 -5.30 7.88 -9.17
C GLU A 53 -6.21 7.68 -7.95
N LEU A 54 -5.82 8.28 -6.82
CA LEU A 54 -6.64 8.32 -5.61
C LEU A 54 -7.07 9.75 -5.31
N THR A 55 -8.36 9.91 -5.02
CA THR A 55 -8.86 11.17 -4.44
C THR A 55 -8.72 11.11 -2.93
N VAL A 56 -7.83 11.92 -2.37
CA VAL A 56 -7.57 12.02 -0.94
C VAL A 56 -8.10 13.33 -0.38
N VAL A 57 -8.58 13.28 0.86
CA VAL A 57 -8.96 14.48 1.63
C VAL A 57 -7.81 14.85 2.54
N ARG A 58 -7.35 16.10 2.46
CA ARG A 58 -6.24 16.61 3.26
C ARG A 58 -6.63 17.91 3.97
N PRO A 59 -6.08 18.17 5.16
CA PRO A 59 -6.13 19.51 5.76
C PRO A 59 -5.54 20.56 4.82
N HIS A 60 -6.16 21.72 4.76
CA HIS A 60 -5.73 22.89 3.99
C HIS A 60 -6.04 24.15 4.80
N GLY A 61 -5.07 24.57 5.62
CA GLY A 61 -5.29 25.59 6.65
C GLY A 61 -6.41 25.15 7.60
N ALA A 62 -7.42 26.01 7.79
CA ALA A 62 -8.61 25.71 8.60
C ALA A 62 -9.72 24.93 7.87
N ARG A 63 -9.47 24.46 6.63
CA ARG A 63 -10.45 23.73 5.80
C ARG A 63 -9.90 22.38 5.37
N VAL A 64 -10.72 21.60 4.68
CA VAL A 64 -10.28 20.39 3.98
C VAL A 64 -10.44 20.56 2.47
N ARG A 65 -9.52 19.97 1.70
CA ARG A 65 -9.57 19.95 0.24
C ARG A 65 -9.39 18.52 -0.26
N ARG A 66 -10.07 18.23 -1.38
CA ARG A 66 -9.86 17.00 -2.15
C ARG A 66 -8.73 17.24 -3.13
N ARG A 67 -7.86 16.26 -3.29
CA ARG A 67 -6.80 16.25 -4.29
C ARG A 67 -6.69 14.86 -4.89
N THR A 68 -6.48 14.80 -6.20
CA THR A 68 -6.12 13.56 -6.90
C THR A 68 -4.61 13.39 -6.82
N VAL A 69 -4.16 12.23 -6.36
CA VAL A 69 -2.73 11.88 -6.23
C VAL A 69 -2.46 10.56 -6.95
N PRO A 70 -1.25 10.38 -7.50
CA PRO A 70 -0.85 9.09 -8.04
C PRO A 70 -0.75 8.06 -6.91
N ALA A 71 -1.09 6.81 -7.24
CA ALA A 71 -0.98 5.68 -6.34
C ALA A 71 -0.48 4.45 -7.11
N LEU A 72 0.31 3.61 -6.44
CA LEU A 72 0.69 2.30 -6.94
C LEU A 72 -0.17 1.25 -6.24
N THR A 73 -0.79 0.36 -7.00
CA THR A 73 -1.68 -0.67 -6.47
C THR A 73 -1.12 -2.05 -6.70
N LEU A 74 -1.16 -2.90 -5.69
CA LEU A 74 -0.82 -4.32 -5.76
C LEU A 74 -2.09 -5.17 -5.54
N PRO A 75 -2.20 -6.35 -6.17
CA PRO A 75 -3.17 -7.33 -5.72
C PRO A 75 -2.84 -7.77 -4.28
N VAL A 76 -3.83 -8.25 -3.55
CA VAL A 76 -3.70 -8.53 -2.10
C VAL A 76 -2.62 -9.57 -1.80
N ASP A 77 -2.48 -10.58 -2.65
CA ASP A 77 -1.48 -11.64 -2.53
C ASP A 77 -0.05 -11.11 -2.67
N GLU A 78 0.22 -10.21 -3.61
CA GLU A 78 1.53 -9.56 -3.72
C GLU A 78 1.78 -8.53 -2.60
N ALA A 79 0.74 -7.84 -2.12
CA ALA A 79 0.88 -6.88 -1.03
C ALA A 79 1.15 -7.57 0.33
N LEU A 80 0.68 -8.81 0.52
CA LEU A 80 0.67 -9.47 1.82
C LEU A 80 2.07 -9.63 2.45
N PRO A 81 3.08 -10.16 1.73
CA PRO A 81 4.43 -10.28 2.27
C PRO A 81 5.05 -8.92 2.64
N LEU A 82 4.76 -7.88 1.86
CA LEU A 82 5.22 -6.50 2.14
C LEU A 82 4.59 -5.98 3.42
N LEU A 83 3.26 -6.05 3.54
CA LEU A 83 2.52 -5.57 4.71
C LEU A 83 2.94 -6.29 5.99
N VAL A 84 3.14 -7.61 5.94
CA VAL A 84 3.60 -8.41 7.09
C VAL A 84 4.98 -7.94 7.58
N ARG A 85 5.90 -7.64 6.65
CA ARG A 85 7.24 -7.10 6.99
C ARG A 85 7.14 -5.68 7.55
N ALA A 86 6.35 -4.81 6.91
CA ALA A 86 6.18 -3.41 7.29
C ALA A 86 5.65 -3.24 8.73
N ARG A 87 4.93 -4.22 9.28
CA ARG A 87 4.47 -4.19 10.68
C ARG A 87 5.61 -3.97 11.68
N HIS A 88 6.80 -4.47 11.39
CA HIS A 88 7.95 -4.43 12.29
C HIS A 88 9.02 -3.43 11.84
N ASP A 89 8.79 -2.74 10.73
CA ASP A 89 9.73 -1.78 10.17
C ASP A 89 9.51 -0.39 10.80
N PRO A 90 10.50 0.17 11.50
CA PRO A 90 10.42 1.53 12.06
C PRO A 90 10.24 2.62 11.00
N ALA A 91 10.64 2.38 9.75
CA ALA A 91 10.50 3.31 8.64
C ALA A 91 9.14 3.23 7.94
N ALA A 92 8.32 2.22 8.26
CA ALA A 92 7.01 2.06 7.62
C ALA A 92 6.04 3.17 8.03
N HIS A 93 5.19 3.57 7.08
CA HIS A 93 4.12 4.50 7.38
C HIS A 93 3.14 3.87 8.40
N PRO A 94 2.62 4.61 9.39
CA PRO A 94 1.71 4.05 10.40
C PRO A 94 0.47 3.34 9.82
N ALA A 95 -0.10 3.87 8.74
CA ALA A 95 -1.22 3.22 8.04
C ALA A 95 -0.82 1.85 7.45
N THR A 96 0.39 1.74 6.90
CA THR A 96 0.91 0.51 6.30
C THR A 96 1.25 -0.52 7.36
N ALA A 97 1.87 -0.09 8.46
CA ALA A 97 2.10 -0.94 9.63
C ALA A 97 0.78 -1.45 10.25
N CYS A 98 -0.28 -0.64 10.22
CA CYS A 98 -1.63 -1.04 10.65
C CYS A 98 -2.20 -2.15 9.77
N TRP A 99 -2.11 -2.01 8.44
CA TRP A 99 -2.49 -3.08 7.51
C TRP A 99 -1.66 -4.35 7.71
N GLY A 100 -0.37 -4.22 8.04
CA GLY A 100 0.47 -5.35 8.44
C GLY A 100 -0.05 -6.10 9.68
N ALA A 101 -0.50 -5.37 10.70
CA ALA A 101 -1.13 -5.97 11.88
C ALA A 101 -2.43 -6.69 11.51
N ALA A 102 -3.27 -6.08 10.67
CA ALA A 102 -4.52 -6.66 10.20
C ALA A 102 -4.28 -7.95 9.39
N ALA A 103 -3.31 -7.94 8.47
CA ALA A 103 -2.94 -9.11 7.67
C ALA A 103 -2.46 -10.27 8.55
N LEU A 104 -1.56 -10.00 9.52
CA LEU A 104 -1.11 -11.01 10.48
C LEU A 104 -2.25 -11.55 11.34
N HIS A 105 -3.19 -10.69 11.75
CA HIS A 105 -4.36 -11.13 12.50
C HIS A 105 -5.25 -12.05 11.66
N ALA A 106 -5.55 -11.67 10.42
CA ALA A 106 -6.33 -12.48 9.49
C ALA A 106 -5.68 -13.85 9.24
N LEU A 107 -4.37 -13.88 8.94
CA LEU A 107 -3.63 -15.14 8.76
C LEU A 107 -3.69 -16.04 10.00
N ARG A 108 -3.57 -15.46 11.20
CA ARG A 108 -3.69 -16.21 12.46
C ARG A 108 -5.09 -16.75 12.71
N LEU A 109 -6.14 -16.08 12.22
CA LEU A 109 -7.50 -16.61 12.26
C LEU A 109 -7.65 -17.76 11.25
N THR A 110 -7.25 -17.55 9.99
CA THR A 110 -7.32 -18.57 8.94
C THR A 110 -6.56 -19.85 9.31
N ALA A 111 -5.38 -19.73 9.91
CA ALA A 111 -4.57 -20.87 10.31
C ALA A 111 -5.19 -21.70 11.46
N ARG A 112 -6.16 -21.15 12.19
CA ARG A 112 -6.81 -21.83 13.32
C ARG A 112 -8.10 -22.56 12.94
N GLY A 113 -8.70 -22.21 11.79
CA GLY A 113 -10.03 -22.71 11.39
C GLY A 113 -11.14 -21.81 11.93
#